data_AF-A0A9R1E6Q9-F1
#
_entry.id   AF-A0A9R1E6Q9-F1
#
_cell.length_a   1.000
_cell.length_b   1.000
_cell.length_c   1.000
_cell.angle_alpha   90.00
_cell.angle_beta   90.00
_cell.angle_gamma   90.00
#
_symmetry.space_group_name_H-M   'P 1'
#
loop_
_entity.id
_entity.type
_entity.pdbx_description
1 polymer ?
#
loop_
_entity_poly.entity_id
_entity_poly.type
_entity_poly.pdbx_seq_one_letter_code
_entity_poly.pdbx_strand_id
1 'polypeptide(L)'
;MAYFSISIVAVLLFVCGANGFYPTSQESAYHRLQAFESAGYYGVSVTMDVYALSLSNNQYSSAGVQVSSGEDGAADENAIKIGWEVFPRMYGDSRTHLGAVWTTNGSEKRCGNTKCPGFQPEAGATLVLGDIIESVSRPNGTKQTITIKLLKDGASGDWMVHCGLNQRDPTLIGRYPKSLFTGVLADRATHIHVGGVVVAWTGDLVPMGSGYLPTDKAMATAMAATFSNIQIVDLNGQASLLSPNLSGYMSSPDTYSVSSVINGKFFYGGPFQLTA
;
A
#
# COMPACT_ATOMS: atom_id res chain seq x y z
N MET A 1 -22.88 -28.32 -4.55
CA MET A 1 -21.65 -28.23 -3.73
C MET A 1 -20.60 -27.55 -4.58
N ALA A 2 -20.42 -26.24 -4.38
CA ALA A 2 -19.42 -25.48 -5.13
C ALA A 2 -18.05 -25.71 -4.48
N TYR A 3 -17.15 -26.31 -5.24
CA TYR A 3 -15.73 -26.43 -4.89
C TYR A 3 -15.11 -25.03 -4.95
N PHE A 4 -14.79 -24.46 -3.79
CA PHE A 4 -13.85 -23.34 -3.70
C PHE A 4 -12.45 -23.89 -3.99
N SER A 5 -12.03 -23.82 -5.24
CA SER A 5 -10.61 -23.97 -5.59
C SER A 5 -9.89 -22.71 -5.14
N ILE A 6 -9.46 -22.69 -3.87
CA ILE A 6 -8.47 -21.74 -3.38
C ILE A 6 -7.17 -22.16 -4.05
N SER A 7 -6.92 -21.61 -5.24
CA SER A 7 -5.65 -21.81 -5.93
C SER A 7 -4.58 -21.09 -5.12
N ILE A 8 -3.75 -21.91 -4.48
CA ILE A 8 -2.46 -21.57 -3.91
C ILE A 8 -1.62 -20.97 -5.05
N VAL A 9 -1.66 -19.65 -5.21
CA VAL A 9 -0.66 -18.90 -5.97
C VAL A 9 -0.06 -17.92 -5.00
N ALA A 10 1.20 -18.17 -4.65
CA ALA A 10 1.99 -17.34 -3.75
C ALA A 10 2.09 -15.92 -4.32
N VAL A 11 1.21 -15.03 -3.88
CA VAL A 11 1.27 -13.64 -4.30
C VAL A 11 2.33 -12.91 -3.47
N LEU A 12 3.60 -13.10 -3.84
CA LEU A 12 4.77 -12.34 -3.37
C LEU A 12 4.61 -10.87 -3.80
N LEU A 13 3.70 -10.14 -3.15
CA LEU A 13 3.14 -8.90 -3.68
C LEU A 13 3.96 -7.65 -3.37
N PHE A 14 4.99 -7.73 -2.53
CA PHE A 14 5.76 -6.56 -2.09
C PHE A 14 7.29 -6.76 -2.06
N VAL A 15 7.82 -7.99 -2.06
CA VAL A 15 9.25 -8.22 -1.75
C VAL A 15 10.15 -8.22 -2.99
N CYS A 16 10.71 -7.09 -3.40
CA CYS A 16 11.51 -7.04 -4.64
C CYS A 16 12.94 -7.54 -4.35
N GLY A 17 13.41 -8.53 -5.12
CA GLY A 17 14.83 -8.69 -5.43
C GLY A 17 15.80 -9.11 -4.32
N ALA A 18 15.35 -9.66 -3.19
CA ALA A 18 16.26 -10.22 -2.20
C ALA A 18 16.51 -11.71 -2.49
N ASN A 19 17.62 -12.04 -3.17
CA ASN A 19 18.07 -13.43 -3.36
C ASN A 19 17.99 -14.20 -2.04
N GLY A 20 17.22 -15.30 -2.00
CA GLY A 20 17.06 -16.18 -0.84
C GLY A 20 16.03 -15.73 0.21
N PHE A 21 15.12 -14.80 -0.07
CA PHE A 21 13.97 -14.53 0.80
C PHE A 21 12.77 -15.35 0.34
N TYR A 22 12.57 -16.48 1.01
CA TYR A 22 11.39 -17.33 0.84
C TYR A 22 10.55 -17.21 2.11
N PRO A 23 9.69 -16.18 2.21
CA PRO A 23 8.79 -16.10 3.33
C PRO A 23 7.82 -17.28 3.30
N THR A 24 7.49 -17.80 4.47
CA THR A 24 6.53 -18.91 4.59
C THR A 24 5.19 -18.45 5.17
N SER A 25 5.06 -17.16 5.53
CA SER A 25 3.79 -16.50 5.82
C SER A 25 3.73 -15.09 5.18
N GLN A 26 2.56 -14.75 4.65
CA GLN A 26 2.21 -13.41 4.20
C GLN A 26 0.78 -13.12 4.64
N GLU A 27 0.60 -12.02 5.36
CA GLU A 27 -0.70 -11.63 5.89
C GLU A 27 -1.05 -10.23 5.39
N SER A 28 -2.32 -9.98 5.11
CA SER A 28 -2.82 -8.76 4.48
C SER A 28 -4.12 -8.33 5.13
N ALA A 29 -4.25 -7.02 5.34
CA ALA A 29 -5.47 -6.40 5.85
C ALA A 29 -5.71 -5.10 5.06
N TYR A 30 -6.73 -5.07 4.19
CA TYR A 30 -6.97 -3.96 3.28
C TYR A 30 -8.44 -3.81 2.85
N HIS A 31 -8.78 -2.64 2.33
CA HIS A 31 -10.00 -2.41 1.57
C HIS A 31 -9.69 -2.43 0.06
N ARG A 32 -10.60 -3.00 -0.73
CA ARG A 32 -10.46 -3.10 -2.20
C ARG A 32 -11.64 -2.45 -2.91
N LEU A 33 -11.35 -1.70 -3.95
CA LEU A 33 -12.30 -1.26 -4.95
C LEU A 33 -12.10 -2.04 -6.25
N GLN A 34 -13.20 -2.34 -6.92
CA GLN A 34 -13.22 -2.95 -8.24
C GLN A 34 -14.15 -2.16 -9.15
N ALA A 35 -13.61 -1.74 -10.29
CA ALA A 35 -14.40 -1.14 -11.36
C ALA A 35 -15.19 -2.23 -12.07
N PHE A 36 -16.44 -1.91 -12.45
CA PHE A 36 -17.30 -2.79 -13.22
C PHE A 36 -17.30 -2.39 -14.70
N GLU A 37 -17.39 -3.39 -15.58
CA GLU A 37 -17.50 -3.20 -17.03
C GLU A 37 -16.37 -2.33 -17.62
N SER A 38 -16.72 -1.27 -18.36
CA SER A 38 -15.78 -0.34 -19.00
C SER A 38 -15.32 0.81 -18.10
N ALA A 39 -15.82 0.90 -16.87
CA ALA A 39 -15.40 1.92 -15.91
C ALA A 39 -13.94 1.74 -15.48
N GLY A 40 -13.40 2.73 -14.76
CA GLY A 40 -12.11 2.62 -14.12
C GLY A 40 -11.78 3.87 -13.30
N TYR A 41 -10.67 3.77 -12.59
CA TYR A 41 -10.16 4.81 -11.72
C TYR A 41 -8.95 5.48 -12.34
N TYR A 42 -8.89 6.80 -12.22
CA TYR A 42 -7.84 7.63 -12.80
C TYR A 42 -6.96 8.25 -11.72
N GLY A 43 -7.22 7.92 -10.45
CA GLY A 43 -6.35 8.30 -9.36
C GLY A 43 -6.89 7.88 -8.01
N VAL A 44 -5.99 7.96 -7.04
CA VAL A 44 -6.26 7.74 -5.63
C VAL A 44 -5.37 8.68 -4.82
N SER A 45 -5.96 9.32 -3.82
CA SER A 45 -5.21 10.06 -2.80
C SER A 45 -5.53 9.48 -1.44
N VAL A 46 -4.52 9.27 -0.62
CA VAL A 46 -4.67 8.70 0.72
C VAL A 46 -3.66 9.32 1.68
N THR A 47 -4.10 9.59 2.91
CA THR A 47 -3.23 9.96 4.02
C THR A 47 -3.16 8.80 4.99
N MET A 48 -1.97 8.40 5.42
CA MET A 48 -1.80 7.29 6.36
C MET A 48 -0.82 7.64 7.47
N ASP A 49 -1.06 7.10 8.65
CA ASP A 49 -0.09 7.12 9.75
C ASP A 49 1.16 6.33 9.34
N VAL A 50 2.35 6.85 9.66
CA VAL A 50 3.64 6.18 9.46
C VAL A 50 4.18 5.68 10.79
N TYR A 51 4.70 4.45 10.88
CA TYR A 51 5.29 3.91 12.11
C TYR A 51 6.69 3.37 11.86
N ALA A 52 7.57 3.49 12.88
CA ALA A 52 8.82 2.74 12.94
C ALA A 52 8.59 1.40 13.65
N LEU A 53 9.16 0.35 13.07
CA LEU A 53 9.02 -1.03 13.55
C LEU A 53 10.40 -1.67 13.63
N SER A 54 10.71 -2.30 14.77
CA SER A 54 11.97 -3.03 14.93
C SER A 54 11.84 -4.43 14.34
N LEU A 55 12.13 -4.56 13.05
CA LEU A 55 12.05 -5.82 12.31
C LEU A 55 13.42 -6.47 12.12
N SER A 56 13.44 -7.79 12.00
CA SER A 56 14.62 -8.57 11.62
C SER A 56 14.71 -8.77 10.10
N ASN A 57 15.85 -9.27 9.61
CA ASN A 57 16.11 -9.49 8.17
C ASN A 57 15.13 -10.44 7.46
N ASN A 58 14.34 -11.23 8.20
CA ASN A 58 13.35 -12.12 7.61
C ASN A 58 11.92 -11.60 7.75
N GLN A 59 11.75 -10.35 8.16
CA GLN A 59 10.48 -9.71 8.38
C GLN A 59 10.31 -8.50 7.48
N TYR A 60 9.06 -8.22 7.13
CA TYR A 60 8.67 -7.08 6.33
C TYR A 60 7.29 -6.60 6.77
N SER A 61 7.10 -5.29 6.85
CA SER A 61 5.82 -4.66 7.13
C SER A 61 5.67 -3.42 6.26
N SER A 62 4.47 -3.19 5.76
CA SER A 62 4.16 -2.04 4.93
C SER A 62 2.72 -1.61 5.05
N ALA A 63 2.48 -0.35 4.73
CA ALA A 63 1.17 0.19 4.51
C ALA A 63 1.19 1.15 3.32
N GLY A 64 0.19 1.05 2.47
CA GLY A 64 0.20 1.82 1.24
C GLY A 64 -1.06 1.68 0.41
N VAL A 65 -0.92 2.10 -0.84
CA VAL A 65 -1.92 2.00 -1.88
C VAL A 65 -1.38 1.22 -3.06
N GLN A 66 -2.24 0.43 -3.67
CA GLN A 66 -2.01 -0.23 -4.94
C GLN A 66 -3.07 0.21 -5.94
N VAL A 67 -2.63 0.54 -7.16
CA VAL A 67 -3.50 0.63 -8.33
C VAL A 67 -3.10 -0.45 -9.31
N SER A 68 -4.05 -1.21 -9.84
CA SER A 68 -3.74 -2.30 -10.78
C SER A 68 -4.80 -2.51 -11.83
N SER A 69 -4.43 -3.28 -12.85
CA SER A 69 -5.33 -3.86 -13.83
C SER A 69 -5.08 -5.37 -13.98
N GLY A 70 -6.15 -6.12 -14.20
CA GLY A 70 -6.14 -7.59 -14.22
C GLY A 70 -6.68 -8.17 -12.92
N GLU A 71 -6.77 -9.50 -12.84
CA GLU A 71 -7.07 -10.17 -11.57
C GLU A 71 -5.86 -10.11 -10.63
N ASP A 72 -6.12 -9.97 -9.32
CA ASP A 72 -5.06 -9.89 -8.31
C ASP A 72 -4.16 -11.13 -8.37
N GLY A 73 -2.85 -10.93 -8.53
CA GLY A 73 -1.90 -12.04 -8.58
C GLY A 73 -1.90 -12.82 -9.88
N ALA A 74 -2.62 -12.35 -10.91
CA ALA A 74 -2.53 -12.93 -12.25
C ALA A 74 -1.10 -12.77 -12.80
N ALA A 75 -0.69 -13.74 -13.62
CA ALA A 75 0.64 -13.78 -14.21
C ALA A 75 0.94 -12.61 -15.17
N ASP A 76 -0.05 -11.79 -15.48
CA ASP A 76 0.00 -10.62 -16.33
C ASP A 76 -0.45 -9.32 -15.61
N GLU A 77 -0.61 -9.34 -14.28
CA GLU A 77 -1.04 -8.16 -13.52
C GLU A 77 -0.07 -6.98 -13.71
N ASN A 78 -0.63 -5.84 -14.13
CA ASN A 78 0.07 -4.55 -14.12
C ASN A 78 -0.36 -3.80 -12.86
N ALA A 79 0.60 -3.44 -12.01
CA ALA A 79 0.32 -2.78 -10.74
C ALA A 79 1.38 -1.72 -10.43
N ILE A 80 0.96 -0.66 -9.75
CA ILE A 80 1.82 0.28 -9.04
C ILE A 80 1.44 0.20 -7.56
N LYS A 81 2.41 -0.06 -6.70
CA LYS A 81 2.27 -0.12 -5.24
C LYS A 81 3.21 0.90 -4.64
N ILE A 82 2.70 1.71 -3.72
CA ILE A 82 3.50 2.74 -3.06
C ILE A 82 2.97 2.99 -1.65
N GLY A 83 3.88 3.19 -0.71
CA GLY A 83 3.56 3.31 0.69
C GLY A 83 4.82 3.49 1.52
N TRP A 84 4.67 3.44 2.84
CA TRP A 84 5.83 3.25 3.70
C TRP A 84 6.05 1.76 3.94
N GLU A 85 7.31 1.38 4.09
CA GLU A 85 7.72 0.00 4.37
C GLU A 85 8.91 -0.04 5.34
N VAL A 86 9.02 -1.14 6.07
CA VAL A 86 10.20 -1.50 6.86
C VAL A 86 10.69 -2.83 6.30
N PHE A 87 11.87 -2.82 5.67
CA PHE A 87 12.42 -4.01 5.02
C PHE A 87 13.93 -4.17 5.26
N PRO A 88 14.34 -4.72 6.42
CA PRO A 88 15.75 -4.78 6.80
C PRO A 88 16.64 -5.51 5.80
N ARG A 89 16.11 -6.53 5.12
CA ARG A 89 16.85 -7.25 4.09
C ARG A 89 17.19 -6.39 2.86
N MET A 90 16.31 -5.45 2.50
CA MET A 90 16.51 -4.60 1.33
C MET A 90 17.40 -3.40 1.65
N TYR A 91 17.18 -2.76 2.80
CA TYR A 91 17.82 -1.50 3.17
C TYR A 91 19.08 -1.67 4.04
N GLY A 92 19.24 -2.83 4.70
CA GLY A 92 20.31 -3.06 5.66
C GLY A 92 20.06 -2.45 7.04
N ASP A 93 18.87 -1.89 7.26
CA ASP A 93 18.43 -1.30 8.54
C ASP A 93 16.91 -1.48 8.74
N SER A 94 16.41 -1.28 9.97
CA SER A 94 14.99 -1.41 10.28
C SER A 94 14.25 -0.06 10.35
N ARG A 95 14.72 0.96 9.63
CA ARG A 95 14.02 2.25 9.55
C ARG A 95 12.85 2.14 8.59
N THR A 96 11.96 3.12 8.69
CA THR A 96 10.80 3.22 7.80
C THR A 96 11.21 3.99 6.55
N HIS A 97 10.99 3.40 5.39
CA HIS A 97 11.31 4.00 4.10
C HIS A 97 10.04 4.27 3.29
N LEU A 98 10.05 5.30 2.44
CA LEU A 98 9.11 5.40 1.34
C LEU A 98 9.47 4.33 0.30
N GLY A 99 8.62 3.34 0.12
CA GLY A 99 8.83 2.25 -0.83
C GLY A 99 7.85 2.29 -1.99
N ALA A 100 8.28 1.85 -3.16
CA ALA A 100 7.37 1.51 -4.25
C ALA A 100 7.82 0.29 -5.03
N VAL A 101 6.84 -0.44 -5.56
CA VAL A 101 7.04 -1.61 -6.41
C VAL A 101 6.04 -1.55 -7.57
N TRP A 102 6.48 -1.89 -8.77
CA TRP A 102 5.58 -1.98 -9.93
C TRP A 102 5.85 -3.22 -10.79
N THR A 103 4.83 -3.62 -11.55
CA THR A 103 4.85 -4.74 -12.51
C THR A 103 4.32 -4.29 -13.87
N THR A 104 4.92 -4.81 -14.94
CA THR A 104 4.64 -4.38 -16.34
C THR A 104 4.20 -5.50 -17.28
N ASN A 105 4.15 -6.75 -16.80
CA ASN A 105 3.63 -7.97 -17.44
C ASN A 105 3.68 -9.09 -16.38
N GLY A 106 2.99 -8.89 -15.25
CA GLY A 106 3.03 -9.76 -14.07
C GLY A 106 4.40 -9.95 -13.42
N SER A 107 4.58 -11.10 -12.77
CA SER A 107 5.64 -11.32 -11.77
C SER A 107 7.07 -11.36 -12.34
N GLU A 108 7.24 -11.68 -13.63
CA GLU A 108 8.56 -11.80 -14.28
C GLU A 108 9.30 -10.46 -14.43
N LYS A 109 8.61 -9.31 -14.34
CA LYS A 109 9.22 -7.98 -14.46
C LYS A 109 8.83 -7.05 -13.31
N ARG A 110 9.11 -7.50 -12.07
CA ARG A 110 8.91 -6.70 -10.87
C ARG A 110 10.11 -5.82 -10.56
N CYS A 111 9.87 -4.53 -10.37
CA CYS A 111 10.88 -3.53 -10.09
C CYS A 111 10.56 -2.80 -8.78
N GLY A 112 11.58 -2.49 -7.97
CA GLY A 112 11.44 -1.80 -6.69
C GLY A 112 12.27 -0.51 -6.65
N ASN A 113 11.67 0.54 -6.09
CA ASN A 113 12.27 1.88 -5.92
C ASN A 113 12.91 2.40 -7.22
N THR A 114 14.18 2.80 -7.22
CA THR A 114 14.90 3.24 -8.42
C THR A 114 15.89 2.19 -8.92
N LYS A 115 15.79 0.94 -8.45
CA LYS A 115 16.73 -0.14 -8.80
C LYS A 115 16.61 -0.63 -10.24
N CYS A 116 15.52 -0.27 -10.93
CA CYS A 116 15.27 -0.65 -12.31
C CYS A 116 14.64 0.52 -13.08
N PRO A 117 14.84 0.59 -14.41
CA PRO A 117 14.14 1.57 -15.25
C PRO A 117 12.62 1.42 -15.13
N GLY A 118 11.91 2.53 -14.96
CA GLY A 118 10.45 2.55 -14.92
C GLY A 118 9.93 3.82 -14.27
N PHE A 119 10.20 4.00 -12.97
CA PHE A 119 9.93 5.27 -12.30
C PHE A 119 10.91 6.35 -12.77
N GLN A 120 10.38 7.50 -13.18
CA GLN A 120 11.14 8.69 -13.53
C GLN A 120 11.02 9.71 -12.38
N PRO A 121 12.07 9.95 -11.58
CA PRO A 121 12.02 10.90 -10.48
C PRO A 121 11.88 12.34 -11.01
N GLU A 122 11.15 13.17 -10.26
CA GLU A 122 11.01 14.59 -10.54
C GLU A 122 12.26 15.36 -10.09
N ALA A 123 12.74 16.29 -10.90
CA ALA A 123 13.93 17.07 -10.58
C ALA A 123 13.66 18.00 -9.38
N GLY A 124 14.51 17.91 -8.35
CA GLY A 124 14.36 18.73 -7.15
C GLY A 124 13.26 18.28 -6.18
N ALA A 125 12.71 17.08 -6.35
CA ALA A 125 11.79 16.48 -5.38
C ALA A 125 12.43 16.39 -3.99
N THR A 126 11.68 16.79 -2.95
CA THR A 126 12.14 16.76 -1.55
C THR A 126 12.10 15.37 -0.93
N LEU A 127 11.36 14.46 -1.55
CA LEU A 127 11.21 13.07 -1.13
C LEU A 127 11.36 12.18 -2.37
N VAL A 128 12.20 11.15 -2.28
CA VAL A 128 12.41 10.18 -3.35
C VAL A 128 12.14 8.75 -2.86
N LEU A 129 11.85 7.84 -3.80
CA LEU A 129 11.65 6.44 -3.47
C LEU A 129 12.92 5.83 -2.86
N GLY A 130 12.76 5.16 -1.72
CA GLY A 130 13.84 4.61 -0.90
C GLY A 130 14.29 5.53 0.24
N ASP A 131 13.81 6.78 0.32
CA ASP A 131 14.15 7.69 1.41
C ASP A 131 13.64 7.19 2.76
N ILE A 132 14.40 7.51 3.81
CA ILE A 132 14.00 7.29 5.20
C ILE A 132 12.97 8.33 5.60
N ILE A 133 11.87 7.87 6.21
CA ILE A 133 10.87 8.74 6.84
C ILE A 133 11.23 8.87 8.32
N GLU A 134 11.95 9.93 8.68
CA GLU A 134 12.46 10.16 10.04
C GLU A 134 11.35 10.45 11.06
N SER A 135 10.32 11.19 10.65
CA SER A 135 9.21 11.56 11.52
C SER A 135 8.10 10.50 11.46
N VAL A 136 8.04 9.66 12.50
CA VAL A 136 7.07 8.57 12.63
C VAL A 136 6.11 8.77 13.81
N SER A 137 4.94 8.14 13.71
CA SER A 137 3.89 8.13 14.73
C SER A 137 4.30 7.34 15.96
N ARG A 138 3.63 7.64 17.08
CA ARG A 138 3.68 6.86 18.31
C ARG A 138 2.28 6.37 18.69
N PRO A 139 2.10 5.09 19.06
CA PRO A 139 0.83 4.61 19.61
C PRO A 139 0.45 5.43 20.85
N ASN A 140 -0.82 5.85 20.95
CA ASN A 140 -1.30 6.75 22.01
C ASN A 140 -0.45 8.05 22.14
N GLY A 141 0.03 8.56 21.01
CA GLY A 141 0.86 9.74 20.96
C GLY A 141 0.69 10.51 19.66
N THR A 142 1.67 11.36 19.35
CA THR A 142 1.66 12.18 18.14
C THR A 142 1.61 11.29 16.90
N LYS A 143 0.67 11.60 16.01
CA LYS A 143 0.56 10.99 14.69
C LYS A 143 1.39 11.77 13.69
N GLN A 144 2.20 11.06 12.92
CA GLN A 144 2.94 11.57 11.77
C GLN A 144 2.38 10.88 10.54
N THR A 145 2.11 11.64 9.49
CA THR A 145 1.41 11.12 8.32
C THR A 145 2.23 11.27 7.04
N ILE A 146 1.98 10.38 6.10
CA ILE A 146 2.33 10.56 4.70
C ILE A 146 1.05 10.60 3.86
N THR A 147 0.95 11.61 3.00
CA THR A 147 -0.09 11.70 1.98
C THR A 147 0.50 11.29 0.65
N ILE A 148 -0.12 10.31 0.00
CA ILE A 148 0.27 9.79 -1.31
C ILE A 148 -0.88 10.03 -2.27
N LYS A 149 -0.57 10.59 -3.44
CA LYS A 149 -1.51 10.75 -4.55
C LYS A 149 -0.93 10.17 -5.81
N LEU A 150 -1.57 9.12 -6.31
CA LEU A 150 -1.37 8.58 -7.65
C LEU A 150 -2.46 9.17 -8.55
N LEU A 151 -2.07 9.86 -9.62
CA LEU A 151 -3.01 10.50 -10.53
C LEU A 151 -2.58 10.29 -11.98
N LYS A 152 -3.52 9.87 -12.82
CA LYS A 152 -3.32 9.78 -14.26
C LYS A 152 -3.33 11.19 -14.84
N ASP A 153 -2.24 11.57 -15.50
CA ASP A 153 -2.17 12.83 -16.22
C ASP A 153 -2.93 12.74 -17.56
N GLY A 154 -3.81 13.70 -17.82
CA GLY A 154 -4.64 13.72 -19.02
C GLY A 154 -3.85 14.09 -20.29
N ALA A 155 -2.72 14.79 -20.16
CA ALA A 155 -1.93 15.24 -21.29
C ALA A 155 -0.91 14.18 -21.75
N SER A 156 -0.04 13.73 -20.84
CA SER A 156 0.97 12.71 -21.14
C SER A 156 0.41 11.29 -21.10
N GLY A 157 -0.64 11.06 -20.31
CA GLY A 157 -1.09 9.72 -19.97
C GLY A 157 -0.23 9.04 -18.90
N ASP A 158 0.73 9.70 -18.30
CA ASP A 158 1.59 9.10 -17.26
C ASP A 158 0.86 9.00 -15.92
N TRP A 159 1.28 8.06 -15.08
CA TRP A 159 0.86 8.02 -13.68
C TRP A 159 1.79 8.88 -12.84
N MET A 160 1.27 10.02 -12.39
CA MET A 160 1.98 10.99 -11.58
C MET A 160 1.93 10.60 -10.11
N VAL A 161 3.08 10.66 -9.44
CA VAL A 161 3.23 10.27 -8.03
C VAL A 161 3.55 11.50 -7.21
N HIS A 162 2.67 11.84 -6.29
CA HIS A 162 2.89 12.92 -5.33
C HIS A 162 2.97 12.35 -3.92
N CYS A 163 3.92 12.83 -3.14
CA CYS A 163 4.08 12.48 -1.74
C CYS A 163 4.32 13.73 -0.89
N GLY A 164 3.85 13.69 0.36
CA GLY A 164 4.05 14.77 1.33
C GLY A 164 4.01 14.24 2.76
N LEU A 165 4.97 14.65 3.59
CA LEU A 165 5.01 14.29 5.01
C LEU A 165 4.32 15.38 5.83
N ASN A 166 3.36 14.99 6.68
CA ASN A 166 2.61 15.89 7.57
C ASN A 166 1.97 17.09 6.86
N GLN A 167 1.61 16.92 5.59
CA GLN A 167 1.07 17.97 4.74
C GLN A 167 -0.15 17.43 3.99
N ARG A 168 -1.15 18.29 3.81
CA ARG A 168 -2.39 17.92 3.10
C ARG A 168 -2.17 17.83 1.59
N ASP A 169 -1.35 18.72 1.05
CA ASP A 169 -1.09 18.84 -0.38
C ASP A 169 0.29 18.25 -0.70
N PRO A 170 0.36 17.01 -1.22
CA PRO A 170 1.64 16.38 -1.54
C PRO A 170 2.26 16.98 -2.82
N THR A 171 3.59 17.00 -2.88
CA THR A 171 4.34 17.50 -4.04
C THR A 171 4.70 16.37 -5.01
N LEU A 172 4.84 16.69 -6.29
CA LEU A 172 5.26 15.72 -7.30
C LEU A 172 6.66 15.19 -6.99
N ILE A 173 6.81 13.87 -6.92
CA ILE A 173 8.10 13.20 -6.70
C ILE A 173 8.59 12.43 -7.93
N GLY A 174 7.71 12.23 -8.92
CA GLY A 174 8.04 11.59 -10.18
C GLY A 174 6.83 10.97 -10.85
N ARG A 175 7.07 10.13 -11.85
CA ARG A 175 6.02 9.52 -12.68
C ARG A 175 6.39 8.13 -13.18
N TYR A 176 5.36 7.33 -13.45
CA TYR A 176 5.47 6.11 -14.25
C TYR A 176 4.95 6.40 -15.66
N PRO A 177 5.81 6.31 -16.69
CA PRO A 177 5.40 6.55 -18.07
C PRO A 177 4.26 5.62 -18.50
N LYS A 178 3.29 6.11 -19.28
CA LYS A 178 2.22 5.28 -19.86
C LYS A 178 2.76 4.03 -20.54
N SER A 179 3.83 4.21 -21.32
CA SER A 179 4.47 3.15 -22.12
C SER A 179 5.08 2.03 -21.28
N LEU A 180 5.15 2.20 -19.97
CA LEU A 180 5.60 1.18 -19.04
C LEU A 180 4.57 0.04 -18.92
N PHE A 181 3.29 0.30 -19.20
CA PHE A 181 2.21 -0.66 -19.02
C PHE A 181 1.64 -1.12 -20.37
N THR A 182 1.47 -2.43 -20.52
CA THR A 182 0.96 -3.09 -21.74
C THR A 182 -0.54 -3.40 -21.67
N GLY A 183 -1.13 -3.35 -20.46
CA GLY A 183 -2.54 -3.66 -20.22
C GLY A 183 -3.37 -2.43 -19.85
N VAL A 184 -4.56 -2.67 -19.29
CA VAL A 184 -5.57 -1.63 -19.00
C VAL A 184 -5.02 -0.52 -18.09
N LEU A 185 -4.04 -0.82 -17.21
CA LEU A 185 -3.39 0.18 -16.36
C LEU A 185 -2.70 1.31 -17.15
N ALA A 186 -2.33 1.10 -18.41
CA ALA A 186 -1.83 2.17 -19.29
C ALA A 186 -2.86 3.30 -19.47
N ASP A 187 -4.15 2.97 -19.39
CA ASP A 187 -5.25 3.91 -19.57
C ASP A 187 -5.92 4.26 -18.24
N ARG A 188 -6.27 3.26 -17.43
CA ARG A 188 -6.98 3.40 -16.16
C ARG A 188 -6.74 2.20 -15.22
N ALA A 189 -6.89 2.41 -13.92
CA ALA A 189 -6.90 1.31 -12.96
C ALA A 189 -8.29 0.64 -12.93
N THR A 190 -8.32 -0.68 -12.79
CA THR A 190 -9.57 -1.42 -12.53
C THR A 190 -9.71 -1.82 -11.06
N HIS A 191 -8.58 -1.84 -10.33
CA HIS A 191 -8.54 -2.16 -8.92
C HIS A 191 -7.75 -1.11 -8.14
N ILE A 192 -8.22 -0.82 -6.93
CA ILE A 192 -7.49 -0.01 -5.95
C ILE A 192 -7.51 -0.74 -4.63
N HIS A 193 -6.34 -0.99 -4.03
CA HIS A 193 -6.24 -1.54 -2.67
C HIS A 193 -5.63 -0.50 -1.76
N VAL A 194 -6.17 -0.37 -0.55
CA VAL A 194 -5.63 0.50 0.51
C VAL A 194 -5.53 -0.32 1.79
N GLY A 195 -4.33 -0.47 2.32
CA GLY A 195 -4.12 -1.27 3.52
C GLY A 195 -2.67 -1.67 3.76
N GLY A 196 -2.49 -2.70 4.57
CA GLY A 196 -1.19 -3.19 5.01
C GLY A 196 -0.92 -4.63 4.62
N VAL A 197 0.38 -4.93 4.48
CA VAL A 197 0.90 -6.29 4.24
C VAL A 197 2.09 -6.51 5.16
N VAL A 198 2.12 -7.69 5.77
CA VAL A 198 3.25 -8.18 6.55
C VAL A 198 3.71 -9.53 6.02
N VAL A 199 5.01 -9.78 6.14
CA VAL A 199 5.63 -10.99 5.64
C VAL A 199 6.66 -11.45 6.67
N ALA A 200 6.67 -12.74 6.97
CA ALA A 200 7.57 -13.34 7.95
C ALA A 200 7.87 -14.83 7.64
N TRP A 201 8.67 -15.45 8.49
CA TRP A 201 8.69 -16.90 8.61
C TRP A 201 7.50 -17.39 9.45
N THR A 202 7.04 -18.61 9.18
CA THR A 202 5.89 -19.21 9.85
C THR A 202 6.15 -19.29 11.36
N GLY A 203 5.22 -18.76 12.15
CA GLY A 203 5.34 -18.68 13.61
C GLY A 203 5.78 -17.31 14.13
N ASP A 204 6.33 -16.44 13.28
CA ASP A 204 6.65 -15.07 13.64
C ASP A 204 5.45 -14.14 13.43
N LEU A 205 5.20 -13.29 14.41
CA LEU A 205 4.20 -12.24 14.39
C LEU A 205 4.88 -10.89 14.12
N VAL A 206 4.49 -10.23 13.02
CA VAL A 206 5.09 -8.97 12.58
C VAL A 206 4.07 -7.85 12.74
N PRO A 207 4.40 -6.74 13.42
CA PRO A 207 3.47 -5.64 13.57
C PRO A 207 3.08 -5.02 12.22
N MET A 208 1.78 -4.90 11.96
CA MET A 208 1.18 -4.13 10.87
C MET A 208 0.71 -2.79 11.40
N GLY A 209 0.99 -1.71 10.67
CA GLY A 209 0.63 -0.35 11.10
C GLY A 209 1.29 -0.01 12.45
N SER A 210 0.50 0.24 13.48
CA SER A 210 1.00 0.51 14.84
C SER A 210 1.33 -0.75 15.64
N GLY A 211 1.03 -1.94 15.09
CA GLY A 211 1.07 -3.21 15.80
C GLY A 211 -0.22 -3.54 16.54
N TYR A 212 -1.17 -2.61 16.73
CA TYR A 212 -2.39 -2.86 17.50
C TYR A 212 -3.60 -3.14 16.61
N LEU A 213 -4.39 -4.15 16.96
CA LEU A 213 -5.69 -4.39 16.35
C LEU A 213 -6.62 -3.18 16.55
N PRO A 214 -7.44 -2.83 15.55
CA PRO A 214 -8.43 -1.75 15.62
C PRO A 214 -9.65 -2.13 16.49
N THR A 215 -9.44 -2.43 17.76
CA THR A 215 -10.53 -2.59 18.75
C THR A 215 -11.09 -1.22 19.16
N ASP A 216 -12.31 -1.17 19.70
CA ASP A 216 -12.94 0.09 20.15
C ASP A 216 -12.02 0.89 21.08
N LYS A 217 -11.37 0.22 22.04
CA LYS A 217 -10.40 0.85 22.94
C LYS A 217 -9.18 1.37 22.18
N ALA A 218 -8.61 0.58 21.26
CA ALA A 218 -7.44 0.99 20.48
C ALA A 218 -7.74 2.18 19.56
N MET A 219 -8.92 2.22 18.97
CA MET A 219 -9.40 3.32 18.13
C MET A 219 -9.65 4.58 18.98
N ALA A 220 -10.31 4.45 20.12
CA ALA A 220 -10.62 5.56 21.02
C ALA A 220 -9.38 6.17 21.69
N THR A 221 -8.30 5.39 21.86
CA THR A 221 -7.04 5.82 22.50
C THR A 221 -5.92 6.14 21.51
N ALA A 222 -6.24 6.30 20.22
CA ALA A 222 -5.26 6.60 19.17
C ALA A 222 -4.09 5.59 19.08
N MET A 223 -4.30 4.35 19.54
CA MET A 223 -3.33 3.26 19.47
C MET A 223 -3.33 2.58 18.10
N ALA A 224 -4.51 2.42 17.49
CA ALA A 224 -4.62 1.85 16.15
C ALA A 224 -4.08 2.81 15.08
N ALA A 225 -3.49 2.25 14.02
CA ALA A 225 -3.04 3.01 12.86
C ALA A 225 -4.23 3.36 11.96
N THR A 226 -4.09 4.45 11.20
CA THR A 226 -5.18 4.93 10.33
C THR A 226 -4.75 5.15 8.89
N PHE A 227 -5.69 4.89 7.98
CA PHE A 227 -5.78 5.52 6.69
C PHE A 227 -6.95 6.51 6.73
N SER A 228 -6.77 7.70 6.17
CA SER A 228 -7.73 8.79 6.19
C SER A 228 -7.67 9.63 4.91
N ASN A 229 -8.67 10.49 4.70
CA ASN A 229 -8.79 11.32 3.50
C ASN A 229 -8.66 10.51 2.21
N ILE A 230 -9.19 9.28 2.21
CA ILE A 230 -9.09 8.41 1.04
C ILE A 230 -10.05 8.96 -0.02
N GLN A 231 -9.50 9.37 -1.14
CA GLN A 231 -10.21 9.94 -2.27
C GLN A 231 -9.94 9.14 -3.54
N ILE A 232 -10.99 8.87 -4.30
CA ILE A 232 -10.94 8.19 -5.59
C ILE A 232 -11.21 9.24 -6.68
N VAL A 233 -10.39 9.21 -7.73
CA VAL A 233 -10.48 10.16 -8.84
C VAL A 233 -11.07 9.47 -10.07
N ASP A 234 -12.11 10.08 -10.64
CA ASP A 234 -12.78 9.60 -11.84
C ASP A 234 -12.11 10.11 -13.13
N LEU A 235 -12.67 9.73 -14.29
CA LEU A 235 -12.17 10.12 -15.61
C LEU A 235 -12.13 11.65 -15.82
N ASN A 236 -13.01 12.40 -15.16
CA ASN A 236 -13.10 13.86 -15.28
C ASN A 236 -12.12 14.57 -14.34
N GLY A 237 -11.30 13.82 -13.58
CA GLY A 237 -10.42 14.37 -12.56
C GLY A 237 -11.15 14.76 -11.27
N GLN A 238 -12.43 14.41 -11.12
CA GLN A 238 -13.21 14.71 -9.92
C GLN A 238 -12.82 13.72 -8.81
N ALA A 239 -12.39 14.26 -7.66
CA ALA A 239 -12.11 13.47 -6.47
C ALA A 239 -13.37 13.32 -5.61
N SER A 240 -13.67 12.10 -5.18
CA SER A 240 -14.74 11.76 -4.24
C SER A 240 -14.19 10.97 -3.07
N LEU A 241 -14.71 11.19 -1.86
CA LEU A 241 -14.31 10.39 -0.69
C LEU A 241 -14.70 8.92 -0.90
N LEU A 242 -13.85 8.03 -0.41
CA LEU A 242 -14.11 6.60 -0.45
C LEU A 242 -15.45 6.28 0.21
N SER A 243 -16.30 5.58 -0.53
CA SER A 243 -17.65 5.22 -0.10
C SER A 243 -17.64 4.44 1.22
N PRO A 244 -18.62 4.66 2.11
CA PRO A 244 -18.80 3.84 3.28
C PRO A 244 -19.20 2.40 2.89
N ASN A 245 -19.05 1.46 3.82
CA ASN A 245 -19.49 0.06 3.70
C ASN A 245 -18.74 -0.79 2.65
N LEU A 246 -17.49 -0.46 2.36
CA LEU A 246 -16.58 -1.39 1.69
C LEU A 246 -16.22 -2.54 2.62
N SER A 247 -16.33 -3.76 2.10
CA SER A 247 -15.85 -4.96 2.79
C SER A 247 -14.32 -4.98 2.79
N GLY A 248 -13.74 -5.12 3.98
CA GLY A 248 -12.32 -5.36 4.13
C GLY A 248 -11.96 -6.82 3.84
N TYR A 249 -10.78 -7.04 3.26
CA TYR A 249 -10.15 -8.34 3.19
C TYR A 249 -9.12 -8.49 4.31
N MET A 250 -9.12 -9.63 4.98
CA MET A 250 -8.18 -10.00 6.04
C MET A 250 -7.80 -11.46 5.85
N SER A 251 -6.51 -11.74 5.69
CA SER A 251 -6.01 -13.12 5.56
C SER A 251 -6.08 -13.88 6.89
N SER A 252 -5.88 -13.18 8.01
CA SER A 252 -6.01 -13.70 9.37
C SER A 252 -6.74 -12.68 10.26
N PRO A 253 -8.08 -12.66 10.25
CA PRO A 253 -8.89 -11.61 10.89
C PRO A 253 -8.65 -11.42 12.39
N ASP A 254 -8.32 -12.49 13.11
CA ASP A 254 -8.03 -12.45 14.55
C ASP A 254 -6.64 -11.87 14.87
N THR A 255 -5.76 -11.81 13.86
CA THR A 255 -4.35 -11.40 14.00
C THR A 255 -4.09 -10.05 13.34
N TYR A 256 -4.69 -9.80 12.18
CA TYR A 256 -4.57 -8.55 11.43
C TYR A 256 -5.95 -8.15 10.92
N SER A 257 -6.39 -6.94 11.22
CA SER A 257 -7.71 -6.50 10.81
C SER A 257 -7.78 -5.06 10.37
N VAL A 258 -8.86 -4.77 9.64
CA VAL A 258 -9.28 -3.43 9.25
C VAL A 258 -10.66 -3.15 9.83
N SER A 259 -10.91 -1.91 10.25
CA SER A 259 -12.25 -1.44 10.57
C SER A 259 -13.06 -1.15 9.30
N SER A 260 -14.37 -0.98 9.44
CA SER A 260 -15.21 -0.41 8.38
C SER A 260 -14.72 0.98 7.98
N VAL A 261 -14.92 1.32 6.70
CA VAL A 261 -14.67 2.67 6.18
C VAL A 261 -15.80 3.60 6.59
N ILE A 262 -15.45 4.70 7.26
CA ILE A 262 -16.36 5.78 7.65
C ILE A 262 -15.73 7.09 7.21
N ASN A 263 -16.43 7.88 6.38
CA ASN A 263 -15.98 9.19 5.89
C ASN A 263 -14.55 9.17 5.28
N GLY A 264 -14.26 8.17 4.44
CA GLY A 264 -12.94 8.01 3.81
C GLY A 264 -11.80 7.73 4.79
N LYS A 265 -12.11 7.16 5.96
CA LYS A 265 -11.16 6.74 6.99
C LYS A 265 -11.44 5.31 7.45
N PHE A 266 -10.39 4.55 7.73
CA PHE A 266 -10.47 3.29 8.46
C PHE A 266 -9.23 3.09 9.33
N PHE A 267 -9.33 2.20 10.31
CA PHE A 267 -8.26 1.78 11.19
C PHE A 267 -7.76 0.41 10.78
N TYR A 268 -6.48 0.13 11.02
CA TYR A 268 -5.86 -1.16 10.71
C TYR A 268 -4.71 -1.45 11.65
N GLY A 269 -4.34 -2.73 11.75
CA GLY A 269 -3.13 -3.15 12.44
C GLY A 269 -3.23 -4.57 12.98
N GLY A 270 -2.36 -4.87 13.93
CA GLY A 270 -2.16 -6.18 14.53
C GLY A 270 -0.68 -6.51 14.66
N PRO A 271 -0.29 -7.50 15.48
CA PRO A 271 -1.15 -8.49 16.13
C PRO A 271 -1.48 -8.21 17.60
N PHE A 272 -1.02 -7.09 18.16
CA PHE A 272 -1.22 -6.77 19.57
C PHE A 272 -2.67 -6.40 19.85
N GLN A 273 -3.19 -6.87 20.98
CA GLN A 273 -4.48 -6.44 21.52
C GLN A 273 -4.25 -5.63 22.80
N LEU A 274 -4.95 -4.50 22.90
CA LEU A 274 -5.04 -3.80 24.17
C LEU A 274 -5.95 -4.59 25.09
N THR A 275 -5.38 -5.16 26.15
CA THR A 275 -6.15 -5.79 27.21
C THR A 275 -7.08 -4.78 27.87
N ALA A 276 -8.24 -5.26 28.32
CA ALA A 276 -9.27 -4.46 28.99
C ALA A 276 -8.71 -3.66 30.17
#